data_AF-V4PBE1-F1
#
_entry.id   AF-V4PBE1-F1
#
_cell.length_a   1.000
_cell.length_b   1.000
_cell.length_c   1.000
_cell.angle_alpha   90.00
_cell.angle_beta   90.00
_cell.angle_gamma   90.00
#
_symmetry.space_group_name_H-M   'P 1'
#
loop_
_entity.id
_entity.type
_entity.pdbx_description
1 polymer ?
#
loop_
_entity_poly.entity_id
_entity_poly.type
_entity_poly.pdbx_seq_one_letter_code
_entity_poly.pdbx_strand_id
1 'polypeptide(L)'
;MKRFVLPAILTLTGCQTCPVPDPIYRTVEVQTPIAVSCVPHNLSASPTYSDTEAALKAAPDGAARYKLKIEAGRQKDARLAELEPVIAGCRGGGDVR
;
A
#
# COMPACT_ATOMS: atom_id res chain seq x y z
N MET A 1 -10.32 -47.39 -85.86
CA MET A 1 -11.26 -46.53 -85.10
C MET A 1 -10.56 -46.13 -83.80
N LYS A 2 -9.96 -44.94 -83.74
CA LYS A 2 -9.13 -44.51 -82.59
C LYS A 2 -9.03 -42.98 -82.57
N ARG A 3 -9.92 -42.30 -81.83
CA ARG A 3 -9.87 -40.86 -81.53
C ARG A 3 -10.51 -40.62 -80.14
N PHE A 4 -9.65 -40.42 -79.14
CA PHE A 4 -9.50 -39.18 -78.36
C PHE A 4 -10.65 -38.87 -77.38
N VAL A 5 -10.46 -39.29 -76.12
CA VAL A 5 -11.19 -38.76 -74.95
C VAL A 5 -10.13 -38.31 -73.94
N LEU A 6 -9.81 -37.02 -73.93
CA LEU A 6 -9.13 -36.26 -72.88
C LEU A 6 -9.16 -34.81 -73.38
N PRO A 7 -9.85 -33.85 -72.71
CA PRO A 7 -9.31 -33.26 -71.49
C PRO A 7 -10.38 -32.66 -70.54
N ALA A 8 -10.53 -33.16 -69.31
CA ALA A 8 -11.48 -32.57 -68.35
C ALA A 8 -11.04 -32.66 -66.88
N ILE A 9 -9.74 -32.79 -66.59
CA ILE A 9 -9.26 -33.08 -65.22
C ILE A 9 -8.37 -31.96 -64.62
N LEU A 10 -8.10 -30.86 -65.34
CA LEU A 10 -7.01 -29.94 -64.96
C LEU A 10 -7.38 -28.62 -64.24
N THR A 11 -8.59 -28.45 -63.71
CA THR A 11 -9.03 -27.13 -63.17
C THR A 11 -9.44 -27.08 -61.70
N LEU A 12 -9.02 -28.03 -60.86
CA LEU A 12 -9.42 -28.08 -59.44
C LEU A 12 -8.27 -27.93 -58.42
N THR A 13 -7.17 -27.23 -58.76
CA THR A 13 -6.20 -26.77 -57.75
C THR A 13 -6.68 -25.46 -57.12
N GLY A 14 -7.73 -25.54 -56.29
CA GLY A 14 -8.18 -24.42 -55.46
C GLY A 14 -7.21 -24.21 -54.30
N CYS A 15 -6.70 -22.98 -54.15
CA CYS A 15 -5.84 -22.54 -53.05
C CYS A 15 -6.45 -22.87 -51.68
N GLN A 16 -5.81 -23.77 -50.95
CA GLN A 16 -6.11 -24.03 -49.56
C GLN A 16 -5.46 -22.93 -48.70
N THR A 17 -6.06 -21.74 -48.68
CA THR A 17 -5.74 -20.72 -47.66
C THR A 17 -6.33 -21.20 -46.34
N CYS A 18 -5.46 -21.62 -45.43
CA CYS A 18 -5.85 -21.90 -44.05
C CYS A 18 -6.15 -20.57 -43.34
N PRO A 19 -7.36 -20.39 -42.78
CA PRO A 19 -7.63 -19.25 -41.91
C PRO A 19 -6.79 -19.39 -40.63
N VAL A 20 -5.91 -18.43 -40.37
CA VAL A 20 -5.18 -18.33 -39.11
C VAL A 20 -6.19 -17.95 -38.02
N PRO A 21 -6.32 -18.71 -36.92
CA PRO A 21 -7.23 -18.36 -35.84
C PRO A 21 -6.86 -17.01 -35.23
N ASP A 22 -7.85 -16.16 -34.99
CA ASP A 22 -7.64 -14.89 -34.31
C ASP A 22 -7.07 -15.13 -32.89
N PRO A 23 -6.04 -14.38 -32.46
CA PRO A 23 -5.48 -14.53 -31.13
C PRO A 23 -6.53 -14.17 -30.07
N ILE A 24 -6.70 -15.08 -29.10
CA ILE A 24 -7.60 -14.86 -27.96
C ILE A 24 -6.89 -13.96 -26.95
N TYR A 25 -7.25 -12.68 -26.92
CA TYR A 25 -6.81 -11.78 -25.86
C TYR A 25 -7.62 -12.04 -24.59
N ARG A 26 -6.94 -12.38 -23.48
CA ARG A 26 -7.54 -12.37 -22.14
C ARG A 26 -6.85 -11.30 -21.32
N THR A 27 -7.65 -10.39 -20.77
CA THR A 27 -7.20 -9.53 -19.68
C THR A 27 -7.18 -10.36 -18.40
N VAL A 28 -6.05 -10.33 -17.69
CA VAL A 28 -5.89 -10.96 -16.37
C VAL A 28 -5.76 -9.83 -15.36
N GLU A 29 -6.64 -9.82 -14.37
CA GLU A 29 -6.49 -8.92 -13.23
C GLU A 29 -5.40 -9.46 -12.31
N VAL A 30 -4.37 -8.66 -12.08
CA VAL A 30 -3.25 -8.98 -11.19
C VAL A 30 -3.40 -8.14 -9.93
N GLN A 31 -3.66 -8.81 -8.80
CA GLN A 31 -3.68 -8.15 -7.51
C GLN A 31 -2.25 -7.80 -7.09
N THR A 32 -1.98 -6.50 -7.00
CA THR A 32 -0.69 -5.97 -6.53
C THR A 32 -0.85 -5.47 -5.09
N PRO A 33 0.03 -5.86 -4.16
CA PRO A 33 -0.03 -5.37 -2.80
C PRO A 33 0.27 -3.87 -2.78
N ILE A 34 -0.61 -3.09 -2.18
CA ILE A 34 -0.42 -1.66 -1.96
C ILE A 34 0.13 -1.46 -0.55
N ALA A 35 1.19 -0.66 -0.43
CA ALA A 35 1.73 -0.28 0.86
C ALA A 35 0.70 0.58 1.62
N VAL A 36 0.32 0.13 2.82
CA VAL A 36 -0.57 0.86 3.72
C VAL A 36 0.21 1.40 4.92
N SER A 37 -0.23 2.53 5.46
CA SER A 37 0.34 3.07 6.70
C SER A 37 0.13 2.09 7.85
N CYS A 38 1.18 1.79 8.61
CA CYS A 38 1.05 1.03 9.87
C CYS A 38 0.50 1.90 11.01
N VAL A 39 0.57 3.22 10.88
CA VAL A 39 0.03 4.17 11.87
C VAL A 39 -1.47 4.32 11.63
N PRO A 40 -2.30 4.04 12.65
CA PRO A 40 -3.74 4.09 12.50
C PRO A 40 -4.24 5.53 12.41
N HIS A 41 -5.27 5.76 11.59
CA HIS A 41 -5.81 7.10 11.34
C HIS A 41 -6.45 7.77 12.56
N ASN A 42 -6.82 6.97 13.58
CA ASN A 42 -7.41 7.45 14.82
C ASN A 42 -6.37 7.78 15.90
N LEU A 43 -5.06 7.62 15.64
CA LEU A 43 -4.04 8.02 16.59
C LEU A 43 -4.11 9.53 16.81
N SER A 44 -4.23 9.94 18.07
CA SER A 44 -4.36 11.36 18.37
C SER A 44 -3.10 12.15 18.00
N ALA A 45 -3.25 13.43 17.68
CA ALA A 45 -2.12 14.32 17.45
C ALA A 45 -1.30 14.51 18.74
N SER A 46 -0.02 14.88 18.61
CA SER A 46 0.79 15.19 19.79
C SER A 46 0.16 16.34 20.57
N PRO A 47 -0.06 16.20 21.89
CA PRO A 47 -0.58 17.29 22.70
C PRO A 47 0.49 18.39 22.86
N THR A 48 0.04 19.60 23.19
CA THR A 48 0.94 20.65 23.68
C THR A 48 1.28 20.35 25.13
N TYR A 49 2.57 20.12 25.41
CA TYR A 49 3.01 19.82 26.77
C TYR A 49 3.04 21.07 27.65
N SER A 50 2.81 20.89 28.94
CA SER A 50 2.85 21.98 29.93
C SER A 50 4.25 22.57 30.16
N ASP A 51 5.32 21.83 29.83
CA ASP A 51 6.71 22.26 30.01
C ASP A 51 7.32 22.93 28.78
N THR A 52 6.53 23.66 27.99
CA THR A 52 7.07 24.46 26.88
C THR A 52 8.16 25.42 27.35
N GLU A 53 9.11 25.73 26.48
CA GLU A 53 10.21 26.65 26.81
C GLU A 53 9.67 28.02 27.26
N ALA A 54 8.61 28.52 26.60
CA ALA A 54 7.94 29.75 26.97
C ALA A 54 7.34 29.65 28.39
N ALA A 55 6.65 28.55 28.72
CA ALA A 55 6.08 28.35 30.06
C ALA A 55 7.17 28.24 31.14
N LEU A 56 8.27 27.54 30.84
CA LEU A 56 9.40 27.39 31.77
C LEU A 56 10.17 28.69 31.99
N LYS A 57 10.20 29.61 31.01
CA LYS A 57 10.78 30.95 31.13
C LYS A 57 9.85 31.91 31.85
N ALA A 58 8.54 31.80 31.66
CA ALA A 58 7.53 32.63 32.29
C ALA A 58 7.23 32.24 33.75
N ALA A 59 7.70 31.08 34.20
CA ALA A 59 7.48 30.60 35.55
C ALA A 59 8.15 31.53 36.60
N PRO A 60 7.43 31.90 37.67
CA PRO A 60 7.89 32.90 38.64
C PRO A 60 9.08 32.44 39.50
N ASP A 61 9.21 31.13 39.74
CA ASP A 61 10.26 30.56 40.57
C ASP A 61 10.60 29.10 40.17
N GLY A 62 11.57 28.51 40.86
CA GLY A 62 11.97 27.12 40.63
C GLY A 62 10.87 26.10 40.96
N ALA A 63 10.02 26.38 41.95
CA ALA A 63 8.94 25.48 42.35
C ALA A 63 7.85 25.41 41.26
N ALA A 64 7.50 26.55 40.66
CA ALA A 64 6.58 26.64 39.53
C ALA A 64 7.13 25.91 38.30
N ARG A 65 8.43 26.08 37.99
CA ARG A 65 9.09 25.32 36.91
C ARG A 65 9.04 23.82 37.15
N TYR A 66 9.25 23.39 38.39
CA TYR A 66 9.20 21.97 38.75
C TYR A 66 7.78 21.40 38.61
N LYS A 67 6.75 22.13 39.05
CA LYS A 67 5.35 21.73 38.84
C LYS A 67 5.00 21.54 37.36
N LEU A 68 5.43 22.45 36.48
CA LEU A 68 5.24 22.31 35.03
C LEU A 68 5.90 21.03 34.48
N LYS A 69 7.12 20.71 34.95
CA LYS A 69 7.82 19.48 34.54
C LYS A 69 7.13 18.21 35.00
N ILE A 70 6.58 18.18 36.23
CA ILE A 70 5.82 17.02 36.72
C ILE A 70 4.58 16.81 35.86
N GLU A 71 3.84 17.88 35.59
CA GLU A 71 2.61 17.78 34.81
C GLU A 71 2.89 17.34 33.37
N ALA A 72 3.97 17.86 32.77
CA ALA A 72 4.42 17.41 31.46
C ALA A 72 4.89 15.95 31.47
N GLY A 73 5.49 15.47 32.57
CA GLY A 73 5.83 14.06 32.75
C GLY A 73 4.60 13.17 32.63
N ARG A 74 3.52 13.48 33.36
CA ARG A 74 2.25 12.73 33.28
C ARG A 74 1.65 12.73 31.88
N GLN A 75 1.69 13.88 31.19
CA GLN A 75 1.22 14.00 29.81
C GLN A 75 2.03 13.13 28.85
N LYS A 76 3.35 13.07 29.04
CA LYS A 76 4.27 12.23 28.25
C LYS A 76 4.04 10.75 28.53
N ASP A 77 3.87 10.37 29.79
CA ASP A 77 3.57 8.99 30.17
C ASP A 77 2.24 8.50 29.56
N ALA A 78 1.21 9.34 29.60
CA ALA A 78 -0.08 9.05 28.96
C ALA A 78 0.07 8.91 27.43
N ARG A 79 0.86 9.76 26.79
CA ARG A 79 1.14 9.68 25.36
C ARG A 79 1.95 8.43 25.00
N LEU A 80 2.93 8.04 25.82
CA LEU A 80 3.70 6.81 25.62
C LEU A 80 2.79 5.58 25.71
N ALA A 81 1.86 5.54 26.67
CA ALA A 81 0.90 4.46 26.78
C ALA A 81 0.03 4.28 25.52
N GLU A 82 -0.29 5.36 24.81
CA GLU A 82 -0.99 5.32 23.51
C GLU A 82 -0.06 4.90 22.35
N LEU A 83 1.18 5.38 22.33
CA LEU A 83 2.12 5.15 21.23
C LEU A 83 2.80 3.78 21.24
N GLU A 84 3.15 3.26 22.41
CA GLU A 84 3.85 1.97 22.56
C GLU A 84 3.14 0.81 21.84
N PRO A 85 1.82 0.58 21.99
CA PRO A 85 1.13 -0.50 21.26
C PRO A 85 1.12 -0.27 19.74
N VAL A 86 1.03 0.98 19.29
CA VAL A 86 1.08 1.32 17.85
C VAL A 86 2.46 1.00 17.28
N ILE A 87 3.52 1.41 17.99
CA ILE A 87 4.91 1.13 17.58
C ILE A 87 5.17 -0.38 17.60
N ALA A 88 4.70 -1.10 18.61
CA ALA A 88 4.82 -2.56 18.68
C ALA A 88 4.12 -3.24 17.49
N GLY A 89 2.90 -2.80 17.15
CA GLY A 89 2.16 -3.28 15.97
C GLY A 89 2.90 -2.98 14.65
N CYS A 90 3.41 -1.76 14.49
CA CYS A 90 4.20 -1.37 13.32
C CYS A 90 5.49 -2.20 13.17
N ARG A 91 6.16 -2.54 14.28
CA ARG A 91 7.38 -3.37 14.25
C ARG A 91 7.10 -4.83 13.95
N GLY A 92 5.99 -5.38 14.46
CA GLY A 92 5.56 -6.75 14.18
C GLY A 92 4.97 -6.95 12.78
N GLY A 93 4.40 -5.89 12.18
CA GLY A 93 3.79 -5.91 10.85
C GLY A 93 4.74 -6.07 9.66
N GLY A 94 6.04 -6.20 9.90
CA GLY A 94 7.03 -6.58 8.88
C GLY A 94 7.24 -8.10 8.75
N ASP A 95 6.65 -8.92 9.64
CA ASP A 95 6.90 -10.36 9.73
C ASP A 95 5.59 -11.18 9.57
N VAL A 96 4.75 -10.77 8.61
CA VAL A 96 3.72 -11.68 8.06
C VAL A 96 4.44 -12.66 7.13
N ARG A 97 4.98 -13.73 7.72
CA ARG A 97 5.27 -14.98 7.00
C ARG A 97 4.02 -15.84 6.96
#